data_AF-A0A969UJ58-F1
#
_entry.id   AF-A0A969UJ58-F1
#
_cell.length_a   1.000
_cell.length_b   1.000
_cell.length_c   1.000
_cell.angle_alpha   90.00
_cell.angle_beta   90.00
_cell.angle_gamma   90.00
#
_symmetry.space_group_name_H-M   'P 1'
#
loop_
_entity.id
_entity.type
_entity.pdbx_description
1 polymer ?
#
loop_
_entity_poly.entity_id
_entity_poly.type
_entity_poly.pdbx_seq_one_letter_code
_entity_poly.pdbx_strand_id
1 'polypeptide(L)'
;MRESFEAVRPNPPKADLRQAHDSIAPDFLHPSHPLRQSILTWLKSHVPETRIRHILRVEQLAIALAQHHHLEVEKAAQAALMHDLAKFFKPQRLLQMVADEGLTLDPVDEANPHLLHAAAGAIVARDEFGIQDAEVLHAIRDHTLGRPGMGRLSCVVYLADGLEPGRGNTPELVALRQISHRDLDEAIWRASDHSLKHLLNAHHLIHPRTVLTRNWFMQAVTHKPPKKHPPDRTSPASAHCNPPP
;
A
#
# COMPACT_ATOMS: atom_id res chain seq x y z
N MET A 1 -48.83 -59.52 5.44
CA MET A 1 -49.29 -59.27 4.06
C MET A 1 -50.10 -57.98 4.12
N ARG A 2 -49.60 -56.89 3.48
CA ARG A 2 -50.25 -55.58 3.28
C ARG A 2 -50.54 -54.79 4.58
N GLU A 3 -50.46 -53.47 4.67
CA GLU A 3 -50.47 -52.39 3.68
C GLU A 3 -49.92 -51.09 4.32
N SER A 4 -49.42 -50.23 3.47
CA SER A 4 -48.82 -48.91 3.70
C SER A 4 -49.85 -47.86 4.13
N PHE A 5 -49.49 -46.95 5.04
CA PHE A 5 -50.09 -45.61 5.10
C PHE A 5 -49.03 -44.55 5.37
N GLU A 6 -49.00 -43.58 4.46
CA GLU A 6 -48.10 -42.43 4.36
C GLU A 6 -48.43 -41.40 5.46
N ALA A 7 -47.46 -41.08 6.31
CA ALA A 7 -47.58 -39.98 7.27
C ALA A 7 -46.80 -38.77 6.76
N VAL A 8 -47.56 -37.75 6.33
CA VAL A 8 -47.08 -36.41 5.99
C VAL A 8 -46.32 -35.81 7.18
N ARG A 9 -45.03 -35.53 7.01
CA ARG A 9 -44.23 -34.82 8.03
C ARG A 9 -44.40 -33.30 7.84
N PRO A 10 -44.58 -32.52 8.93
CA PRO A 10 -44.65 -31.07 8.82
C PRO A 10 -43.28 -30.47 8.46
N ASN A 11 -43.28 -29.43 7.63
CA ASN A 11 -42.09 -28.66 7.30
C ASN A 11 -41.46 -28.05 8.57
N PRO A 12 -40.13 -28.10 8.74
CA PRO A 12 -39.49 -27.40 9.85
C PRO A 12 -39.60 -25.88 9.66
N PRO A 13 -39.56 -25.11 10.75
CA PRO A 13 -39.71 -23.65 10.69
C PRO A 13 -38.55 -23.04 9.90
N LYS A 14 -38.86 -22.03 9.08
CA LYS A 14 -37.85 -21.23 8.38
C LYS A 14 -36.95 -20.59 9.43
N ALA A 15 -35.71 -21.07 9.51
CA ALA A 15 -34.67 -20.38 10.25
C ALA A 15 -34.44 -19.01 9.59
N ASP A 16 -34.51 -17.98 10.43
CA ASP A 16 -34.23 -16.59 10.13
C ASP A 16 -32.81 -16.46 9.56
N LEU A 17 -32.70 -16.23 8.25
CA LEU A 17 -31.43 -15.97 7.56
C LEU A 17 -31.05 -14.51 7.78
N ARG A 18 -30.60 -14.20 8.99
CA ARG A 18 -29.84 -12.98 9.26
C ARG A 18 -28.56 -13.36 10.00
N GLN A 19 -27.45 -12.95 9.37
CA GLN A 19 -26.07 -12.91 9.89
C GLN A 19 -25.21 -14.16 9.72
N ALA A 20 -24.50 -14.19 8.59
CA ALA A 20 -23.07 -14.47 8.54
C ALA A 20 -22.52 -13.81 7.26
N HIS A 21 -22.00 -12.59 7.38
CA HIS A 21 -21.06 -12.08 6.37
C HIS A 21 -19.74 -12.79 6.62
N ASP A 22 -19.63 -14.03 6.13
CA ASP A 22 -18.35 -14.69 5.98
C ASP A 22 -17.53 -13.86 5.01
N SER A 23 -16.61 -13.06 5.56
CA SER A 23 -15.63 -12.33 4.78
C SER A 23 -14.65 -13.36 4.24
N ILE A 24 -14.99 -13.94 3.08
CA ILE A 24 -14.05 -14.74 2.30
C ILE A 24 -12.87 -13.81 2.02
N ALA A 25 -11.70 -14.15 2.56
CA ALA A 25 -10.49 -13.42 2.25
C ALA A 25 -10.35 -13.36 0.72
N PRO A 26 -9.96 -12.20 0.14
CA PRO A 26 -9.67 -12.10 -1.28
C PRO A 26 -8.79 -13.28 -1.75
N ASP A 27 -9.03 -13.81 -2.95
CA ASP A 27 -8.52 -15.10 -3.41
C ASP A 27 -6.98 -15.17 -3.31
N PHE A 28 -6.31 -14.07 -3.67
CA PHE A 28 -4.85 -13.95 -3.52
C PHE A 28 -4.34 -14.08 -2.07
N LEU A 29 -5.13 -13.66 -1.08
CA LEU A 29 -4.78 -13.72 0.34
C LEU A 29 -5.02 -15.10 0.96
N HIS A 30 -5.70 -16.00 0.25
CA HIS A 30 -5.90 -17.36 0.71
C HIS A 30 -4.53 -18.07 0.88
N PRO A 31 -4.27 -18.75 2.02
CA PRO A 31 -2.98 -19.40 2.26
C PRO A 31 -2.59 -20.41 1.17
N SER A 32 -3.55 -21.04 0.50
CA SER A 32 -3.28 -22.01 -0.56
C SER A 32 -3.17 -21.40 -1.96
N HIS A 33 -3.22 -20.08 -2.12
CA HIS A 33 -3.15 -19.44 -3.43
C HIS A 33 -1.80 -19.73 -4.12
N PRO A 34 -1.78 -20.38 -5.30
CA PRO A 34 -0.55 -20.90 -5.90
C PRO A 34 0.53 -19.84 -6.16
N LEU A 35 0.14 -18.69 -6.72
CA LEU A 35 1.05 -17.57 -6.97
C LEU A 35 1.60 -16.98 -5.66
N ARG A 36 0.77 -16.91 -4.61
CA ARG A 36 1.23 -16.40 -3.31
C ARG A 36 2.32 -17.31 -2.75
N GLN A 37 2.10 -18.62 -2.83
CA GLN A 37 3.05 -19.61 -2.34
C GLN A 37 4.35 -19.63 -3.15
N SER A 38 4.30 -19.44 -4.47
CA SER A 38 5.52 -19.33 -5.28
C SER A 38 6.33 -18.08 -4.90
N ILE A 39 5.68 -16.92 -4.72
CA ILE A 39 6.34 -15.68 -4.27
C ILE A 39 6.97 -15.85 -2.88
N LEU A 40 6.23 -16.39 -1.90
CA LEU A 40 6.75 -16.61 -0.55
C LEU A 40 7.93 -17.59 -0.52
N THR A 41 7.88 -18.64 -1.34
CA THR A 41 8.98 -19.60 -1.46
C THR A 41 10.21 -18.93 -2.07
N TRP A 42 10.03 -18.15 -3.13
CA TRP A 42 11.11 -17.40 -3.75
C TRP A 42 11.74 -16.42 -2.75
N LEU A 43 10.94 -15.65 -2.01
CA LEU A 43 11.43 -14.71 -1.01
C LEU A 43 12.29 -15.40 0.06
N LYS A 44 11.86 -16.57 0.57
CA LYS A 44 12.63 -17.37 1.53
C LYS A 44 14.02 -17.78 1.02
N SER A 45 14.19 -17.92 -0.28
CA SER A 45 15.47 -18.29 -0.90
C SER A 45 16.35 -17.10 -1.30
N HIS A 46 15.79 -15.89 -1.40
CA HIS A 46 16.48 -14.74 -2.00
C HIS A 46 16.66 -13.54 -1.08
N VAL A 47 15.85 -13.42 -0.02
CA VAL A 47 15.94 -12.31 0.94
C VAL A 47 16.04 -12.82 2.37
N PRO A 48 16.75 -12.11 3.27
CA PRO A 48 16.86 -12.53 4.66
C PRO A 48 15.51 -12.46 5.37
N GLU A 49 15.35 -13.30 6.40
CA GLU A 49 14.12 -13.41 7.19
C GLU A 49 13.66 -12.06 7.80
N THR A 50 14.61 -11.17 8.14
CA THR A 50 14.31 -9.80 8.58
C THR A 50 13.56 -8.99 7.52
N ARG A 51 13.92 -9.16 6.24
CA ARG A 51 13.26 -8.53 5.10
C ARG A 51 11.90 -9.15 4.82
N ILE A 52 11.75 -10.47 4.96
CA ILE A 52 10.45 -11.14 4.79
C ILE A 52 9.45 -10.58 5.80
N ARG A 53 9.85 -10.45 7.08
CA ARG A 53 8.98 -9.81 8.09
C ARG A 53 8.62 -8.37 7.76
N HIS A 54 9.54 -7.61 7.16
CA HIS A 54 9.24 -6.27 6.65
C HIS A 54 8.17 -6.33 5.55
N ILE A 55 8.39 -7.13 4.52
CA ILE A 55 7.45 -7.30 3.39
C ILE A 55 6.05 -7.67 3.88
N LEU A 56 5.93 -8.61 4.81
CA LEU A 56 4.63 -9.01 5.36
C LEU A 56 3.92 -7.89 6.13
N ARG A 57 4.67 -7.02 6.83
CA ARG A 57 4.08 -5.85 7.50
C ARG A 57 3.68 -4.75 6.51
N VAL A 58 4.46 -4.57 5.43
CA VAL A 58 4.11 -3.69 4.31
C VAL A 58 2.81 -4.18 3.65
N GLU A 59 2.69 -5.48 3.37
CA GLU A 59 1.47 -6.09 2.84
C GLU A 59 0.26 -5.83 3.73
N GLN A 60 0.38 -6.08 5.03
CA GLN A 60 -0.71 -5.82 6.00
C GLN A 60 -1.16 -4.36 5.99
N LEU A 61 -0.22 -3.41 6.01
CA LEU A 61 -0.56 -1.99 5.99
C LEU A 61 -1.13 -1.56 4.63
N ALA A 62 -0.60 -2.08 3.52
CA ALA A 62 -1.10 -1.80 2.17
C ALA A 62 -2.55 -2.28 2.01
N ILE A 63 -2.88 -3.48 2.50
CA ILE A 63 -4.25 -4.00 2.53
C ILE A 63 -5.17 -3.07 3.32
N ALA A 64 -4.76 -2.67 4.53
CA ALA A 64 -5.56 -1.79 5.38
C ALA A 64 -5.80 -0.41 4.73
N LEU A 65 -4.78 0.17 4.09
CA LEU A 65 -4.92 1.42 3.35
C LEU A 65 -5.80 1.25 2.09
N ALA A 66 -5.65 0.15 1.35
CA ALA A 66 -6.47 -0.13 0.18
C ALA A 66 -7.96 -0.27 0.56
N GLN A 67 -8.26 -1.02 1.62
CA GLN A 67 -9.63 -1.14 2.15
C GLN A 67 -10.20 0.23 2.56
N HIS A 68 -9.39 1.04 3.28
CA HIS A 68 -9.81 2.35 3.74
C HIS A 68 -10.09 3.33 2.60
N HIS A 69 -9.30 3.28 1.53
CA HIS A 69 -9.43 4.14 0.35
C HIS A 69 -10.28 3.54 -0.77
N HIS A 70 -10.97 2.42 -0.50
CA HIS A 70 -11.83 1.72 -1.46
C HIS A 70 -11.10 1.33 -2.76
N LEU A 71 -9.88 0.81 -2.64
CA LEU A 71 -9.06 0.29 -3.73
C LEU A 71 -9.09 -1.24 -3.78
N GLU A 72 -8.66 -1.80 -4.91
CA GLU A 72 -8.53 -3.25 -5.11
C GLU A 72 -7.51 -3.88 -4.16
N VAL A 73 -8.01 -4.60 -3.16
CA VAL A 73 -7.21 -5.17 -2.06
C VAL A 73 -6.21 -6.21 -2.57
N GLU A 74 -6.60 -7.04 -3.55
CA GLU A 74 -5.71 -8.07 -4.10
C GLU A 74 -4.50 -7.46 -4.81
N LYS A 75 -4.72 -6.39 -5.58
CA LYS A 75 -3.62 -5.67 -6.24
C LYS A 75 -2.67 -5.05 -5.21
N ALA A 76 -3.20 -4.48 -4.13
CA ALA A 76 -2.40 -3.92 -3.04
C ALA A 76 -1.56 -4.99 -2.34
N ALA A 77 -2.15 -6.15 -2.06
CA ALA A 77 -1.45 -7.27 -1.48
C ALA A 77 -0.33 -7.80 -2.40
N GLN A 78 -0.64 -8.03 -3.68
CA GLN A 78 0.33 -8.48 -4.68
C GLN A 78 1.52 -7.52 -4.80
N ALA A 79 1.25 -6.24 -5.04
CA ALA A 79 2.30 -5.23 -5.19
C ALA A 79 3.15 -5.10 -3.92
N ALA A 80 2.52 -5.09 -2.75
CA ALA A 80 3.23 -4.98 -1.48
C ALA A 80 4.07 -6.23 -1.15
N LEU A 81 3.58 -7.43 -1.45
CA LEU A 81 4.33 -8.67 -1.25
C LEU A 81 5.59 -8.73 -2.15
N MET A 82 5.54 -8.10 -3.32
CA MET A 82 6.59 -8.14 -4.33
C MET A 82 7.48 -6.89 -4.38
N HIS A 83 7.20 -5.83 -3.61
CA HIS A 83 7.89 -4.54 -3.75
C HIS A 83 9.42 -4.62 -3.64
N ASP A 84 9.91 -5.52 -2.77
CA ASP A 84 11.32 -5.66 -2.39
C ASP A 84 11.99 -6.91 -3.00
N LEU A 85 11.43 -7.51 -4.07
CA LEU A 85 11.96 -8.72 -4.71
C LEU A 85 13.46 -8.61 -5.06
N ALA A 86 13.87 -7.48 -5.64
CA ALA A 86 15.26 -7.26 -6.06
C ALA A 86 16.11 -6.56 -4.98
N LYS A 87 15.62 -6.42 -3.74
CA LYS A 87 16.29 -5.63 -2.68
C LYS A 87 17.72 -6.09 -2.40
N PHE A 88 17.99 -7.38 -2.51
CA PHE A 88 19.29 -7.99 -2.20
C PHE A 88 20.12 -8.34 -3.44
N PHE A 89 19.72 -7.87 -4.62
CA PHE A 89 20.54 -8.05 -5.82
C PHE A 89 21.80 -7.19 -5.76
N LYS A 90 22.87 -7.69 -6.38
CA LYS A 90 24.14 -6.96 -6.46
C LYS A 90 23.98 -5.69 -7.31
N PRO A 91 24.69 -4.59 -6.99
CA PRO A 91 24.62 -3.34 -7.74
C PRO A 91 24.75 -3.49 -9.26
N GLN A 92 25.71 -4.28 -9.73
CA GLN A 92 25.94 -4.51 -11.16
C GLN A 92 24.76 -5.22 -11.82
N ARG A 93 24.11 -6.16 -11.12
CA ARG A 93 22.90 -6.83 -11.62
C ARG A 93 21.74 -5.86 -11.75
N LEU A 94 21.56 -4.95 -10.77
CA LEU A 94 20.51 -3.94 -10.81
C LEU A 94 20.69 -2.99 -12.00
N LEU A 95 21.92 -2.50 -12.23
CA LEU A 95 22.24 -1.64 -13.37
C LEU A 95 21.96 -2.36 -14.70
N GLN A 96 22.43 -3.60 -14.84
CA GLN A 96 22.23 -4.38 -16.06
C GLN A 96 20.75 -4.60 -16.36
N MET A 97 19.97 -5.05 -15.37
CA MET A 97 18.53 -5.30 -15.55
C MET A 97 17.77 -4.03 -15.99
N VAL A 98 18.10 -2.88 -15.43
CA VAL A 98 17.45 -1.61 -15.78
C VAL A 98 17.90 -1.10 -17.15
N ALA A 99 19.18 -1.27 -17.49
CA ALA A 99 19.72 -0.91 -18.80
C ALA A 99 19.12 -1.77 -19.94
N ASP A 100 18.93 -3.08 -19.70
CA ASP A 100 18.35 -4.01 -20.68
C ASP A 100 16.89 -3.67 -21.03
N GLU A 101 16.17 -3.04 -20.09
CA GLU A 101 14.82 -2.50 -20.32
C GLU A 101 14.81 -1.14 -21.05
N GLY A 102 15.98 -0.61 -21.44
CA GLY A 102 16.11 0.69 -22.10
C GLY A 102 15.77 1.88 -21.20
N LEU A 103 15.84 1.70 -19.88
CA LEU A 103 15.53 2.77 -18.92
C LEU A 103 16.72 3.69 -18.73
N THR A 104 16.47 5.00 -18.78
CA THR A 104 17.50 6.00 -18.53
C THR A 104 17.91 5.96 -17.06
N LEU A 105 19.22 5.87 -16.81
CA LEU A 105 19.82 5.95 -15.49
C LEU A 105 20.14 7.42 -15.17
N ASP A 106 19.72 7.88 -13.99
CA ASP A 106 20.19 9.16 -13.44
C ASP A 106 21.60 8.97 -12.84
N PRO A 107 22.47 10.00 -12.82
CA PRO A 107 23.76 9.91 -12.13
C PRO A 107 23.64 9.47 -10.66
N VAL A 108 22.52 9.77 -9.99
CA VAL A 108 22.25 9.29 -8.63
C VAL A 108 21.97 7.79 -8.59
N ASP A 109 21.34 7.21 -9.63
CA ASP A 109 21.17 5.76 -9.75
C ASP A 109 22.52 5.07 -9.94
N GLU A 110 23.42 5.63 -10.76
CA GLU A 110 24.76 5.08 -10.97
C GLU A 110 25.61 5.14 -9.69
N ALA A 111 25.53 6.26 -8.97
CA ALA A 111 26.22 6.45 -7.70
C ALA A 111 25.64 5.59 -6.56
N ASN A 112 24.33 5.28 -6.61
CA ASN A 112 23.65 4.42 -5.65
C ASN A 112 22.71 3.42 -6.33
N PRO A 113 23.26 2.34 -6.94
CA PRO A 113 22.46 1.38 -7.70
C PRO A 113 21.41 0.64 -6.88
N HIS A 114 21.52 0.67 -5.55
CA HIS A 114 20.51 0.07 -4.69
C HIS A 114 19.14 0.74 -4.86
N LEU A 115 19.04 1.99 -5.31
CA LEU A 115 17.76 2.64 -5.63
C LEU A 115 16.98 1.92 -6.74
N LEU A 116 17.69 1.22 -7.63
CA LEU A 116 17.12 0.53 -8.78
C LEU A 116 16.37 -0.76 -8.41
N HIS A 117 16.43 -1.22 -7.16
CA HIS A 117 15.70 -2.42 -6.72
C HIS A 117 14.18 -2.32 -6.96
N ALA A 118 13.59 -1.12 -6.94
CA ALA A 118 12.18 -0.95 -7.26
C ALA A 118 11.88 -1.28 -8.73
N ALA A 119 12.67 -0.71 -9.66
CA ALA A 119 12.52 -0.98 -11.09
C ALA A 119 12.86 -2.44 -11.40
N ALA A 120 13.97 -2.96 -10.87
CA ALA A 120 14.35 -4.36 -11.02
C ALA A 120 13.33 -5.31 -10.39
N GLY A 121 12.72 -4.96 -9.26
CA GLY A 121 11.67 -5.73 -8.62
C GLY A 121 10.42 -5.87 -9.50
N ALA A 122 10.05 -4.82 -10.23
CA ALA A 122 8.96 -4.88 -11.20
C ALA A 122 9.30 -5.80 -12.40
N ILE A 123 10.55 -5.79 -12.86
CA ILE A 123 11.05 -6.72 -13.90
C ILE A 123 10.95 -8.16 -13.41
N VAL A 124 11.42 -8.45 -12.18
CA VAL A 124 11.31 -9.79 -11.58
C VAL A 124 9.85 -10.21 -11.43
N ALA A 125 8.97 -9.31 -10.97
CA ALA A 125 7.53 -9.58 -10.86
C ALA A 125 6.91 -9.99 -12.20
N ARG A 126 7.27 -9.29 -13.27
CA ARG A 126 6.79 -9.59 -14.62
C ARG A 126 7.35 -10.92 -15.14
N ASP A 127 8.66 -11.11 -15.06
CA ASP A 127 9.35 -12.20 -15.77
C ASP A 127 9.30 -13.54 -15.03
N GLU A 128 9.43 -13.52 -13.69
CA GLU A 128 9.45 -14.74 -12.87
C GLU A 128 8.05 -15.18 -12.42
N PHE A 129 7.14 -14.22 -12.22
CA PHE A 129 5.81 -14.46 -11.66
C PHE A 129 4.66 -14.19 -12.63
N GLY A 130 4.97 -13.75 -13.86
CA GLY A 130 3.98 -13.56 -14.92
C GLY A 130 3.01 -12.41 -14.63
N ILE A 131 3.37 -11.44 -13.79
CA ILE A 131 2.51 -10.31 -13.47
C ILE A 131 2.38 -9.39 -14.69
N GLN A 132 1.14 -9.21 -15.16
CA GLN A 132 0.83 -8.36 -16.32
C GLN A 132 0.05 -7.09 -15.95
N ASP A 133 -0.48 -7.01 -14.72
CA ASP A 133 -1.23 -5.84 -14.28
C ASP A 133 -0.31 -4.62 -14.14
N ALA A 134 -0.54 -3.62 -14.99
CA ALA A 134 0.30 -2.43 -15.05
C ALA A 134 0.24 -1.60 -13.75
N GLU A 135 -0.87 -1.60 -13.02
CA GLU A 135 -0.95 -0.87 -11.75
C GLU A 135 -0.07 -1.54 -10.69
N VAL A 136 -0.09 -2.88 -10.62
CA VAL A 136 0.77 -3.65 -9.70
C VAL A 136 2.24 -3.42 -10.03
N LEU A 137 2.63 -3.51 -11.30
CA LEU A 137 4.00 -3.28 -11.74
C LEU A 137 4.46 -1.84 -11.48
N HIS A 138 3.61 -0.84 -11.74
CA HIS A 138 3.90 0.55 -11.41
C HIS A 138 4.04 0.78 -9.90
N ALA A 139 3.21 0.14 -9.08
CA ALA A 139 3.29 0.26 -7.63
C ALA A 139 4.61 -0.30 -7.07
N ILE A 140 5.08 -1.43 -7.61
CA ILE A 140 6.40 -1.99 -7.29
C ILE A 140 7.51 -1.03 -7.76
N ARG A 141 7.43 -0.53 -9.00
CA ARG A 141 8.46 0.32 -9.61
C ARG A 141 8.63 1.67 -8.93
N ASP A 142 7.54 2.24 -8.42
CA ASP A 142 7.52 3.59 -7.87
C ASP A 142 7.79 3.60 -6.34
N HIS A 143 7.82 2.45 -5.65
CA HIS A 143 7.76 2.41 -4.18
C HIS A 143 8.92 3.13 -3.45
N THR A 144 10.11 3.24 -4.05
CA THR A 144 11.27 3.87 -3.39
C THR A 144 11.30 5.40 -3.54
N LEU A 145 11.18 5.90 -4.77
CA LEU A 145 11.37 7.34 -5.09
C LEU A 145 10.05 8.06 -5.42
N GLY A 146 8.98 7.29 -5.58
CA GLY A 146 7.72 7.74 -6.15
C GLY A 146 7.86 8.20 -7.60
N ARG A 147 6.79 8.83 -8.07
CA ARG A 147 6.73 9.55 -9.36
C ARG A 147 5.67 10.66 -9.29
N PRO A 148 5.84 11.78 -10.02
CA PRO A 148 4.74 12.72 -10.24
C PRO A 148 3.49 12.02 -10.75
N GLY A 149 2.34 12.26 -10.11
CA GLY A 149 1.06 11.66 -10.50
C GLY A 149 1.02 10.13 -10.36
N MET A 150 1.63 9.58 -9.31
CA MET A 150 1.44 8.17 -8.95
C MET A 150 -0.04 7.80 -8.88
N GLY A 151 -0.38 6.62 -9.39
CA GLY A 151 -1.70 6.03 -9.20
C GLY A 151 -1.96 5.73 -7.72
N ARG A 152 -3.23 5.55 -7.35
CA ARG A 152 -3.63 5.33 -5.94
C ARG A 152 -2.97 4.09 -5.35
N LEU A 153 -2.82 3.02 -6.13
CA LEU A 153 -2.12 1.80 -5.71
C LEU A 153 -0.63 2.05 -5.41
N SER A 154 0.07 2.78 -6.29
CA SER A 154 1.47 3.16 -6.06
C SER A 154 1.62 4.01 -4.79
N CYS A 155 0.69 4.95 -4.55
CA CYS A 155 0.68 5.73 -3.32
C CYS A 155 0.54 4.84 -2.07
N VAL A 156 -0.35 3.85 -2.12
CA VAL A 156 -0.54 2.91 -1.01
C VAL A 156 0.73 2.12 -0.72
N VAL A 157 1.37 1.54 -1.74
CA VAL A 157 2.59 0.72 -1.54
C VAL A 157 3.76 1.58 -1.08
N TYR A 158 3.96 2.77 -1.66
CA TYR A 158 4.97 3.75 -1.22
C TYR A 158 4.80 4.10 0.27
N LEU A 159 3.58 4.42 0.69
CA LEU A 159 3.30 4.76 2.09
C LEU A 159 3.44 3.56 3.01
N ALA A 160 2.98 2.39 2.58
CA ALA A 160 3.07 1.18 3.39
C ALA A 160 4.53 0.81 3.68
N ASP A 161 5.44 0.89 2.69
CA ASP A 161 6.86 0.60 2.89
C ASP A 161 7.53 1.54 3.92
N GLY A 162 7.21 2.82 3.85
CA GLY A 162 7.74 3.83 4.76
C GLY A 162 7.08 3.86 6.15
N LEU A 163 5.86 3.34 6.30
CA LEU A 163 5.04 3.51 7.49
C LEU A 163 4.65 2.20 8.20
N GLU A 164 5.07 1.05 7.71
CA GLU A 164 4.78 -0.23 8.36
C GLU A 164 5.20 -0.21 9.85
N PRO A 165 4.49 -0.92 10.77
CA PRO A 165 4.69 -0.79 12.23
C PRO A 165 6.13 -1.01 12.74
N GLY A 166 6.92 -1.83 12.05
CA GLY A 166 8.33 -2.11 12.32
C GLY A 166 9.29 -0.96 12.03
N ARG A 167 8.82 0.12 11.37
CA ARG A 167 9.59 1.38 11.20
C ARG A 167 9.67 2.22 12.49
N GLY A 168 8.93 1.83 13.54
CA GLY A 168 8.91 2.51 14.84
C GLY A 168 7.71 3.44 15.02
N ASN A 169 7.67 4.14 16.16
CA ASN A 169 6.53 4.95 16.60
C ASN A 169 6.95 6.36 17.03
N THR A 170 7.82 7.01 16.25
CA THR A 170 8.10 8.44 16.50
C THR A 170 6.84 9.27 16.27
N PRO A 171 6.71 10.45 16.89
CA PRO A 171 5.56 11.33 16.68
C PRO A 171 5.30 11.64 15.20
N GLU A 172 6.36 11.79 14.39
CA GLU A 172 6.26 12.04 12.95
C GLU A 172 5.67 10.84 12.20
N LEU A 173 6.12 9.61 12.50
CA LEU A 173 5.58 8.40 11.85
C LEU A 173 4.13 8.14 12.26
N VAL A 174 3.78 8.40 13.53
CA VAL A 174 2.39 8.30 14.00
C VAL A 174 1.50 9.30 13.27
N ALA A 175 1.94 10.55 13.14
CA ALA A 175 1.20 11.57 12.40
C ALA A 175 1.06 11.20 10.91
N LEU A 176 2.12 10.70 10.27
CA LEU A 176 2.08 10.26 8.88
C LEU A 176 1.10 9.11 8.64
N ARG A 177 1.02 8.13 9.55
CA ARG A 177 0.00 7.07 9.49
C ARG A 177 -1.42 7.63 9.59
N GLN A 178 -1.66 8.61 10.47
CA GLN A 178 -2.97 9.25 10.56
C GLN A 178 -3.32 10.04 9.28
N ILE A 179 -2.34 10.68 8.66
CA ILE A 179 -2.53 11.40 7.39
C ILE A 179 -2.79 10.39 6.26
N SER A 180 -2.07 9.26 6.20
CA SER A 180 -2.25 8.25 5.13
C SER A 180 -3.64 7.65 5.10
N HIS A 181 -4.32 7.52 6.24
CA HIS A 181 -5.75 7.18 6.24
C HIS A 181 -6.62 8.33 5.70
N ARG A 182 -6.37 9.58 6.09
CA ARG A 182 -7.25 10.71 5.72
C ARG A 182 -7.09 11.21 4.28
N ASP A 183 -5.86 11.24 3.76
CA ASP A 183 -5.55 11.78 2.43
C ASP A 183 -4.21 11.24 1.92
N LEU A 184 -4.24 10.32 0.94
CA LEU A 184 -3.00 9.76 0.37
C LEU A 184 -2.12 10.84 -0.26
N ASP A 185 -2.68 11.90 -0.85
CA ASP A 185 -1.86 12.88 -1.56
C ASP A 185 -1.07 13.74 -0.56
N GLU A 186 -1.73 14.15 0.53
CA GLU A 186 -1.04 14.81 1.64
C GLU A 186 -0.02 13.88 2.28
N ALA A 187 -0.35 12.60 2.45
CA ALA A 187 0.56 11.63 3.04
C ALA A 187 1.83 11.45 2.19
N ILE A 188 1.71 11.36 0.86
CA ILE A 188 2.88 11.26 -0.04
C ILE A 188 3.74 12.50 0.06
N TRP A 189 3.15 13.69 0.03
CA TRP A 189 3.90 14.94 0.19
C TRP A 189 4.66 14.95 1.52
N ARG A 190 3.99 14.68 2.64
CA ARG A 190 4.60 14.71 3.98
C ARG A 190 5.63 13.60 4.18
N ALA A 191 5.40 12.41 3.63
CA ALA A 191 6.37 11.32 3.63
C ALA A 191 7.61 11.69 2.80
N SER A 192 7.43 12.37 1.67
CA SER A 192 8.55 12.87 0.87
C SER A 192 9.36 13.94 1.61
N ASP A 193 8.69 14.88 2.31
CA ASP A 193 9.36 15.86 3.19
C ASP A 193 10.18 15.16 4.29
N HIS A 194 9.62 14.13 4.92
CA HIS A 194 10.30 13.34 5.94
C HIS A 194 11.57 12.67 5.38
N SER A 195 11.45 11.99 4.24
CA SER A 195 12.57 11.34 3.54
C SER A 195 13.65 12.34 3.12
N LEU A 196 13.28 13.49 2.57
CA LEU A 196 14.23 14.54 2.16
C LEU A 196 14.98 15.12 3.37
N LYS A 197 14.29 15.38 4.48
CA LYS A 197 14.93 15.82 5.73
C LYS A 197 15.96 14.79 6.22
N HIS A 198 15.62 13.51 6.17
CA HIS A 198 16.56 12.44 6.54
C HIS A 198 17.79 12.43 5.62
N LEU A 199 17.61 12.49 4.30
CA LEU A 199 18.72 12.49 3.33
C LEU A 199 19.62 13.71 3.48
N LEU A 200 19.05 14.89 3.71
CA LEU A 200 19.81 16.13 3.96
C LEU A 200 20.65 16.02 5.23
N ASN A 201 20.07 15.54 6.33
CA ASN A 201 20.77 15.36 7.60
C ASN A 201 21.88 14.30 7.52
N ALA A 202 21.71 13.29 6.66
CA ALA A 202 22.69 12.24 6.42
C ALA A 202 23.74 12.61 5.34
N HIS A 203 23.64 13.79 4.72
CA HIS A 203 24.49 14.22 3.60
C HIS A 203 24.52 13.23 2.42
N HIS A 204 23.38 12.58 2.14
CA HIS A 204 23.23 11.65 1.02
C HIS A 204 22.79 12.38 -0.26
N LEU A 205 23.15 11.82 -1.43
CA LEU A 205 22.60 12.25 -2.70
C LEU A 205 21.07 12.13 -2.71
N ILE A 206 20.42 13.12 -3.30
CA ILE A 206 18.96 13.15 -3.44
C ILE A 206 18.63 12.95 -4.91
N HIS A 207 17.96 11.85 -5.22
CA HIS A 207 17.51 11.58 -6.57
C HIS A 207 16.45 12.63 -6.99
N PRO A 208 16.58 13.29 -8.16
CA PRO A 208 15.65 14.35 -8.59
C PRO A 208 14.17 13.92 -8.59
N ARG A 209 13.89 12.68 -9.01
CA ARG A 209 12.57 12.04 -8.93
C ARG A 209 11.87 12.21 -7.57
N THR A 210 12.57 12.09 -6.44
CA THR A 210 11.96 12.29 -5.10
C THR A 210 11.46 13.73 -4.92
N VAL A 211 12.24 14.72 -5.38
CA VAL A 211 11.86 16.14 -5.33
C VAL A 211 10.67 16.42 -6.25
N LEU A 212 10.66 15.83 -7.43
CA LEU A 212 9.54 15.95 -8.38
C LEU A 212 8.26 15.33 -7.82
N THR A 213 8.34 14.14 -7.24
CA THR A 213 7.22 13.47 -6.53
C THR A 213 6.67 14.39 -5.45
N ARG A 214 7.54 14.88 -4.56
CA ARG A 214 7.18 15.79 -3.47
C ARG A 214 6.43 17.02 -3.99
N ASN A 215 7.00 17.71 -4.97
CA ASN A 215 6.44 18.96 -5.50
C ASN A 215 5.08 18.73 -6.17
N TRP A 216 4.93 17.65 -6.92
CA TRP A 216 3.66 17.31 -7.56
C TRP A 216 2.55 17.10 -6.53
N PHE A 217 2.79 16.30 -5.49
CA PHE A 217 1.79 16.00 -4.46
C PHE A 217 1.51 17.22 -3.57
N MET A 218 2.52 18.04 -3.27
CA MET A 218 2.32 19.32 -2.58
C MET A 218 1.39 20.24 -3.38
N GLN A 219 1.63 20.40 -4.68
CA GLN A 219 0.77 21.20 -5.55
C GLN A 219 -0.64 20.60 -5.67
N ALA A 220 -0.76 19.29 -5.82
CA ALA A 220 -2.07 18.62 -5.90
C ALA A 220 -2.90 18.91 -4.64
N VAL A 221 -2.30 18.90 -3.46
CA VAL A 221 -2.99 19.22 -2.19
C VAL A 221 -3.37 20.69 -2.11
N THR A 222 -2.50 21.63 -2.50
CA THR A 222 -2.80 23.07 -2.41
C THR A 222 -3.90 23.52 -3.37
N HIS A 223 -4.12 22.81 -4.47
CA HIS A 223 -5.16 23.11 -5.44
C HIS A 223 -6.48 22.36 -5.16
N LYS A 224 -6.56 21.50 -4.13
CA LYS A 224 -7.83 20.89 -3.72
C LYS A 224 -8.76 21.96 -3.13
N PRO A 225 -10.04 22.01 -3.51
CA PRO A 225 -11.01 22.84 -2.82
C PRO A 225 -11.08 22.42 -1.34
N PRO A 226 -11.30 23.35 -0.39
CA PRO A 226 -11.38 23.02 1.02
C PRO A 226 -12.46 21.96 1.24
N LYS A 227 -12.09 20.85 1.91
CA LYS A 227 -13.04 19.80 2.29
C LYS A 227 -14.12 20.43 3.18
N LYS A 228 -15.36 20.53 2.70
CA LYS A 228 -16.51 20.95 3.51
C LYS A 228 -16.59 20.03 4.73
N HIS A 229 -16.21 20.53 5.89
CA HIS A 229 -16.45 19.80 7.13
C HIS A 229 -17.96 19.83 7.38
N PRO A 230 -18.60 18.68 7.69
CA PRO A 230 -19.97 18.72 8.20
C PRO A 230 -19.97 19.61 9.46
N PRO A 231 -21.00 20.45 9.66
CA PRO A 231 -21.07 21.32 10.83
C PRO A 231 -20.98 20.46 12.09
N ASP A 232 -20.05 20.84 12.96
CA ASP A 232 -19.84 20.25 14.26
C ASP A 232 -21.17 20.26 15.03
N ARG A 233 -21.76 19.08 15.23
CA ARG A 233 -23.00 18.91 16.01
C ARG A 233 -22.73 18.92 17.51
N THR A 234 -21.69 19.60 17.97
CA THR A 234 -21.48 19.90 19.39
C THR A 234 -21.29 21.40 19.63
N SER A 235 -22.37 22.15 19.47
CA SER A 235 -22.54 23.42 20.18
C SER A 235 -23.93 23.44 20.81
N PRO A 236 -24.04 23.37 22.16
CA PRO A 236 -25.31 23.60 22.81
C PRO A 236 -25.70 25.05 22.58
N ALA A 237 -26.90 25.25 22.03
CA ALA A 237 -27.51 26.55 21.85
C ALA A 237 -27.48 27.32 23.18
N SER A 238 -26.87 28.50 23.17
CA SER A 238 -26.96 29.45 24.27
C SER A 238 -28.41 29.93 24.39
N ALA A 239 -29.14 29.34 25.35
CA ALA A 239 -30.45 29.81 25.75
C ALA A 239 -30.32 31.24 26.30
N HIS A 240 -30.80 32.22 25.53
CA HIS A 240 -31.07 33.57 26.02
C HIS A 240 -32.29 33.51 26.94
N CYS A 241 -32.07 33.55 28.25
CA CYS A 241 -33.10 33.91 29.22
C CYS A 241 -33.25 35.44 29.24
N ASN A 242 -34.38 35.96 28.77
CA ASN A 242 -34.83 37.30 29.10
C ASN A 242 -35.39 37.31 30.54
N PRO A 243 -35.15 38.36 31.36
CA PRO A 243 -35.79 38.49 32.65
C PRO A 243 -37.23 39.02 32.53
N PRO A 244 -38.15 38.63 33.44
CA PRO A 244 -39.54 39.11 33.46
C PRO A 244 -39.66 40.54 34.03
N PRO A 245 -40.82 41.22 33.83
CA PRO A 245 -40.99 42.67 34.02
C PRO A 245 -40.92 43.15 35.47
#